data_AF-A0A5D0VMN3-F1
#
_entry.id   AF-A0A5D0VMN3-F1
#
_cell.length_a   1.000
_cell.length_b   1.000
_cell.length_c   1.000
_cell.angle_alpha   90.00
_cell.angle_beta   90.00
_cell.angle_gamma   90.00
#
_symmetry.space_group_name_H-M   'P 1'
#
loop_
_entity.id
_entity.type
_entity.pdbx_description
1 polymer ?
#
loop_
_entity_poly.entity_id
_entity_poly.type
_entity_poly.pdbx_seq_one_letter_code
_entity_poly.pdbx_strand_id
1 'polypeptide(L)'
;MGESTFSLWCADVGLIPNGSQIDKTGWDFFVEFPFSSEISTHEIHKSAFECKVQVKATDKNQRKLPITLSNLRRLITAQMPAFFVFIEFDGKEVAQRAFVVHVDDDLISKVLKRLHQVDQSDSDNNFNKRKMTINYDESHAIEPLNGAGLKERFLSYIGGSVEEYIAIKKSHLESTGYENGFAQMTFTTGGEENLKALIDVSLGIEKQVEISKFKGFDTRFGIKNKSPFVDSEGGKLEMPNVQPTADGKIRFKEDKLSSGLSFVAKLYNSPFNAMVPDSLKKMRVEGEFFDLTFNPYTGFASYSFSIGEGVRLEVKKFRDAVKLLNHLNSSGTKLFAEFLFESLPKLEFKVGCSEQGFDFSDELQSLECAVRILSDFEVNDIVDISLEEISRHGSSICQMHSISGSDPSLFKVEFDVEGDGYDPLKPTACIFLVTTPIGSHVFGVILVLTGKVESIENGRFRLISDNVVIEQKIVSERDSTISNEDLVSAVERIELKYESDFSVVTMFDKSANK
;
A
#
# COMPACT_ATOMS: atom_id res chain seq x y z
N MET A 1 -54.94 21.54 -29.54
CA MET A 1 -55.69 21.08 -28.35
C MET A 1 -54.74 20.83 -27.18
N GLY A 2 -53.85 19.83 -27.21
CA GLY A 2 -52.90 19.56 -26.11
C GLY A 2 -52.03 20.74 -25.65
N GLU A 3 -51.33 21.40 -26.58
CA GLU A 3 -50.49 22.57 -26.26
C GLU A 3 -51.30 23.75 -25.70
N SER A 4 -52.53 23.94 -26.19
CA SER A 4 -53.46 24.95 -25.68
C SER A 4 -53.91 24.63 -24.25
N THR A 5 -54.25 23.36 -23.97
CA THR A 5 -54.59 22.88 -22.62
C THR A 5 -53.41 23.05 -21.66
N PHE A 6 -52.20 22.69 -22.09
CA PHE A 6 -50.99 22.88 -21.29
C PHE A 6 -50.73 24.36 -20.99
N SER A 7 -50.88 25.24 -21.99
CA SER A 7 -50.70 26.69 -21.81
C SER A 7 -51.71 27.27 -20.82
N LEU A 8 -52.97 26.84 -20.90
CA LEU A 8 -54.02 27.20 -19.94
C LEU A 8 -53.64 26.77 -18.52
N TRP A 9 -53.24 25.51 -18.34
CA TRP A 9 -52.83 24.99 -17.04
C TRP A 9 -51.63 25.74 -16.47
N CYS A 10 -50.64 26.09 -17.28
CA CYS A 10 -49.51 26.90 -16.82
C CYS A 10 -49.97 28.28 -16.33
N ALA A 11 -50.81 28.97 -17.11
CA ALA A 11 -51.31 30.30 -16.77
C ALA A 11 -52.13 30.31 -15.47
N ASP A 12 -52.94 29.28 -15.22
CA ASP A 12 -53.79 29.15 -14.02
C ASP A 12 -53.00 29.15 -12.70
N VAL A 13 -51.71 28.79 -12.74
CA VAL A 13 -50.83 28.72 -11.56
C VAL A 13 -49.62 29.66 -11.63
N GLY A 14 -49.66 30.61 -12.56
CA GLY A 14 -48.64 31.65 -12.76
C GLY A 14 -47.33 31.14 -13.35
N LEU A 15 -47.31 29.96 -13.98
CA LEU A 15 -46.17 29.51 -14.80
C LEU A 15 -46.21 30.23 -16.15
N ILE A 16 -45.04 30.55 -16.69
CA ILE A 16 -44.90 31.30 -17.96
C ILE A 16 -44.42 30.34 -19.05
N PRO A 17 -45.31 29.81 -19.92
CA PRO A 17 -44.94 28.92 -21.00
C PRO A 17 -44.50 29.71 -22.26
N ASN A 18 -43.21 29.66 -22.57
CA ASN A 18 -42.66 30.23 -23.80
C ASN A 18 -42.60 29.17 -24.90
N GLY A 19 -43.49 29.27 -25.89
CA GLY A 19 -43.56 28.32 -27.01
C GLY A 19 -42.39 28.42 -27.99
N SER A 20 -41.94 27.29 -28.52
CA SER A 20 -40.96 27.27 -29.61
C SER A 20 -41.62 27.66 -30.94
N GLN A 21 -41.10 28.68 -31.62
CA GLN A 21 -41.59 29.08 -32.95
C GLN A 21 -41.04 28.20 -34.09
N ILE A 22 -40.01 27.38 -33.82
CA ILE A 22 -39.33 26.56 -34.81
C ILE A 22 -39.33 25.10 -34.32
N ASP A 23 -39.92 24.20 -35.11
CA ASP A 23 -40.01 22.74 -34.86
C ASP A 23 -38.65 22.01 -35.00
N LYS A 24 -37.56 22.68 -34.65
CA LYS A 24 -36.19 22.15 -34.68
C LYS A 24 -35.60 22.00 -33.30
N THR A 25 -36.23 22.51 -32.24
CA THR A 25 -35.63 22.62 -30.89
C THR A 25 -35.76 21.34 -30.05
N GLY A 26 -36.70 20.46 -30.37
CA GLY A 26 -36.93 19.18 -29.68
C GLY A 26 -37.69 19.30 -28.35
N TRP A 27 -38.34 20.45 -28.12
CA TRP A 27 -39.26 20.75 -27.03
C TRP A 27 -40.32 21.74 -27.55
N ASP A 28 -41.51 21.75 -26.95
CA ASP A 28 -42.61 22.63 -27.38
C ASP A 28 -42.65 23.91 -26.53
N PHE A 29 -42.37 23.81 -25.23
CA PHE A 29 -42.33 24.94 -24.30
C PHE A 29 -41.05 25.01 -23.48
N PHE A 30 -40.58 26.23 -23.23
CA PHE A 30 -39.67 26.59 -22.15
C PHE A 30 -40.49 27.27 -21.08
N VAL A 31 -40.56 26.70 -19.88
CA VAL A 31 -41.46 27.13 -18.81
C VAL A 31 -40.65 27.77 -17.69
N GLU A 32 -40.98 29.01 -17.38
CA GLU A 32 -40.40 29.76 -16.25
C GLU A 32 -41.37 29.77 -15.07
N PHE A 33 -40.85 29.53 -13.87
CA PHE A 33 -41.61 29.62 -12.64
C PHE A 33 -41.50 31.04 -12.07
N PRO A 34 -42.54 31.56 -11.40
CA PRO A 34 -42.45 32.86 -10.74
C PRO A 34 -41.46 32.80 -9.56
N PHE A 35 -40.75 33.90 -9.32
CA PHE A 35 -39.94 34.06 -8.10
C PHE A 35 -40.83 33.96 -6.85
N SER A 36 -40.29 33.34 -5.79
CA SER A 36 -40.90 33.41 -4.46
C SER A 36 -40.96 34.87 -4.01
N SER A 37 -42.09 35.29 -3.44
CA SER A 37 -42.28 36.64 -2.89
C SER A 37 -41.53 36.88 -1.58
N GLU A 38 -41.11 35.82 -0.89
CA GLU A 38 -40.31 35.86 0.33
C GLU A 38 -38.85 35.51 -0.01
N ILE A 39 -38.00 36.52 -0.18
CA ILE A 39 -36.58 36.35 -0.51
C ILE A 39 -35.75 36.72 0.71
N SER A 40 -35.02 35.76 1.27
CA SER A 40 -33.99 36.04 2.27
C SER A 40 -32.76 36.67 1.60
N THR A 41 -31.97 37.48 2.33
CA THR A 41 -30.72 38.07 1.81
C THR A 41 -29.72 37.01 1.33
N HIS A 42 -29.82 35.78 1.85
CA HIS A 42 -29.00 34.66 1.45
C HIS A 42 -29.46 33.99 0.15
N GLU A 43 -30.66 34.29 -0.36
CA GLU A 43 -31.27 33.61 -1.52
C GLU A 43 -31.48 34.51 -2.73
N ILE A 44 -31.08 35.78 -2.64
CA ILE A 44 -31.19 36.77 -3.73
C ILE A 44 -30.46 36.38 -5.02
N HIS A 45 -29.49 35.47 -4.91
CA HIS A 45 -28.69 34.98 -6.04
C HIS A 45 -29.30 33.74 -6.72
N LYS A 46 -30.36 33.14 -6.16
CA LYS A 46 -31.01 31.95 -6.72
C LYS A 46 -31.87 32.34 -7.92
N SER A 47 -31.73 31.59 -9.00
CA SER A 47 -32.56 31.76 -10.20
C SER A 47 -33.97 31.21 -9.99
N ALA A 48 -34.92 31.70 -10.79
CA ALA A 48 -36.22 31.05 -10.91
C ALA A 48 -36.06 29.62 -11.46
N PHE A 49 -37.00 28.73 -11.12
CA PHE A 49 -37.04 27.41 -11.73
C PHE A 49 -37.39 27.54 -13.22
N GLU A 50 -36.66 26.84 -14.05
CA GLU A 50 -36.86 26.80 -15.50
C GLU A 50 -36.85 25.35 -15.98
N CYS A 51 -37.74 24.99 -16.90
CA CYS A 51 -37.74 23.65 -17.48
C CYS A 51 -38.13 23.62 -18.96
N LYS A 52 -37.71 22.56 -19.66
CA LYS A 52 -38.13 22.27 -21.04
C LYS A 52 -39.23 21.23 -21.04
N VAL A 53 -40.30 21.47 -21.79
CA VAL A 53 -41.45 20.58 -21.85
C VAL A 53 -41.78 20.23 -23.30
N GLN A 54 -41.94 18.93 -23.55
CA GLN A 54 -42.50 18.41 -24.80
C GLN A 54 -43.92 17.91 -24.52
N VAL A 55 -44.92 18.52 -25.16
CA VAL A 55 -46.34 18.19 -24.99
C VAL A 55 -46.78 17.24 -26.09
N LYS A 56 -47.53 16.21 -25.71
CA LYS A 56 -48.08 15.22 -26.64
C LYS A 56 -49.51 14.88 -26.27
N ALA A 57 -50.44 15.21 -27.15
CA ALA A 57 -51.86 14.86 -27.01
C ALA A 57 -52.20 13.61 -27.81
N THR A 58 -53.11 12.80 -27.28
CA THR A 58 -53.61 11.58 -27.93
C THR A 58 -55.05 11.27 -27.52
N ASP A 59 -55.84 10.71 -28.43
CA ASP A 59 -57.15 10.10 -28.12
C ASP A 59 -57.03 8.62 -27.70
N LYS A 60 -55.83 8.04 -27.83
CA LYS A 60 -55.56 6.63 -27.55
C LYS A 60 -54.84 6.47 -26.22
N ASN A 61 -55.23 5.43 -25.47
CA ASN A 61 -54.67 5.09 -24.16
C ASN A 61 -53.56 4.02 -24.25
N GLN A 62 -52.76 4.05 -25.32
CA GLN A 62 -51.69 3.05 -25.54
C GLN A 62 -50.45 3.28 -24.65
N ARG A 63 -50.35 4.47 -24.05
CA ARG A 63 -49.31 4.90 -23.09
C ARG A 63 -47.86 4.66 -23.52
N LYS A 64 -47.62 4.80 -24.82
CA LYS A 64 -46.31 4.68 -25.44
C LYS A 64 -46.20 5.64 -26.60
N LEU A 65 -45.07 6.31 -26.73
CA LEU A 65 -44.81 7.21 -27.86
C LEU A 65 -43.40 7.04 -28.41
N PRO A 66 -43.24 6.74 -29.71
CA PRO A 66 -41.93 6.70 -30.35
C PRO A 66 -41.42 8.11 -30.64
N ILE A 67 -40.30 8.49 -30.02
CA ILE A 67 -39.63 9.79 -30.18
C ILE A 67 -38.30 9.59 -30.90
N THR A 68 -37.92 10.51 -31.78
CA THR A 68 -36.64 10.43 -32.51
C THR A 68 -35.45 10.58 -31.56
N LEU A 69 -34.36 9.86 -31.83
CA LEU A 69 -33.14 9.94 -31.02
C LEU A 69 -32.52 11.34 -31.06
N SER A 70 -32.67 12.08 -32.16
CA SER A 70 -32.22 13.48 -32.24
C SER A 70 -32.94 14.41 -31.24
N ASN A 71 -34.25 14.22 -31.04
CA ASN A 71 -35.01 15.03 -30.09
C ASN A 71 -34.71 14.60 -28.66
N LEU A 72 -34.64 13.30 -28.41
CA LEU A 72 -34.23 12.77 -27.11
C LEU A 72 -32.86 13.27 -26.70
N ARG A 73 -31.86 13.25 -27.61
CA ARG A 73 -30.51 13.77 -27.35
C ARG A 73 -30.55 15.23 -26.86
N ARG A 74 -31.38 16.08 -27.47
CA ARG A 74 -31.49 17.50 -27.09
C ARG A 74 -32.12 17.68 -25.70
N LEU A 75 -33.10 16.85 -25.36
CA LEU A 75 -33.77 16.89 -24.05
C LEU A 75 -32.87 16.36 -22.94
N ILE A 76 -32.19 15.23 -23.15
CA ILE A 76 -31.30 14.63 -22.14
C ILE A 76 -30.05 15.47 -21.87
N THR A 77 -29.53 16.18 -22.89
CA THR A 77 -28.31 17.01 -22.74
C THR A 77 -28.59 18.43 -22.25
N ALA A 78 -29.87 18.82 -22.09
CA ALA A 78 -30.22 20.09 -21.46
C ALA A 78 -29.90 20.03 -19.96
N GLN A 79 -29.15 21.02 -19.47
CA GLN A 79 -28.74 21.09 -18.07
C GLN A 79 -29.92 21.31 -17.11
N MET A 80 -30.91 22.10 -17.54
CA MET A 80 -32.17 22.31 -16.82
C MET A 80 -33.05 21.04 -16.80
N PRO A 81 -34.02 20.96 -15.88
CA PRO A 81 -35.08 19.96 -15.89
C PRO A 81 -35.79 19.87 -17.24
N ALA A 82 -36.10 18.66 -17.68
CA ALA A 82 -36.84 18.42 -18.91
C ALA A 82 -37.94 17.38 -18.68
N PHE A 83 -39.09 17.56 -19.32
CA PHE A 83 -40.28 16.74 -19.11
C PHE A 83 -41.01 16.43 -20.41
N PHE A 84 -41.65 15.27 -20.46
CA PHE A 84 -42.73 14.98 -21.40
C PHE A 84 -44.06 15.12 -20.68
N VAL A 85 -44.99 15.86 -21.28
CA VAL A 85 -46.37 15.96 -20.79
C VAL A 85 -47.29 15.29 -21.79
N PHE A 86 -47.88 14.17 -21.38
CA PHE A 86 -48.86 13.44 -22.17
C PHE A 86 -50.27 13.83 -21.73
N ILE A 87 -51.14 14.20 -22.66
CA ILE A 87 -52.54 14.56 -22.38
C ILE A 87 -53.45 13.62 -23.18
N GLU A 88 -54.28 12.85 -22.48
CA GLU A 88 -55.23 11.93 -23.08
C GLU A 88 -56.64 12.54 -23.05
N PHE A 89 -57.27 12.63 -24.23
CA PHE A 89 -58.60 13.21 -24.41
C PHE A 89 -59.71 12.16 -24.49
N ASP A 90 -59.37 10.91 -24.83
CA ASP A 90 -60.31 9.78 -24.88
C ASP A 90 -61.58 10.08 -25.72
N GLY A 91 -61.41 10.83 -26.82
CA GLY A 91 -62.51 11.25 -27.68
C GLY A 91 -63.40 12.37 -27.12
N LYS A 92 -62.98 13.08 -26.07
CA LYS A 92 -63.68 14.24 -25.49
C LYS A 92 -62.93 15.55 -25.76
N GLU A 93 -63.65 16.67 -25.68
CA GLU A 93 -63.09 18.03 -25.87
C GLU A 93 -62.23 18.53 -24.69
N VAL A 94 -62.28 17.83 -23.55
CA VAL A 94 -61.56 18.17 -22.32
C VAL A 94 -60.61 17.04 -21.97
N ALA A 95 -59.41 17.38 -21.50
CA ALA A 95 -58.44 16.40 -21.01
C ALA A 95 -59.07 15.47 -19.97
N GLN A 96 -58.90 14.16 -20.15
CA GLN A 96 -59.42 13.15 -19.24
C GLN A 96 -58.34 12.63 -18.30
N ARG A 97 -57.09 12.56 -18.78
CA ARG A 97 -55.90 12.16 -18.02
C ARG A 97 -54.70 12.94 -18.52
N ALA A 98 -53.72 13.16 -17.66
CA ALA A 98 -52.44 13.68 -18.08
C ALA A 98 -51.30 13.09 -17.25
N PHE A 99 -50.12 13.01 -17.84
CA PHE A 99 -48.95 12.37 -17.25
C PHE A 99 -47.71 13.22 -17.46
N VAL A 100 -46.85 13.32 -16.44
CA VAL A 100 -45.54 13.96 -16.49
C VAL A 100 -44.47 12.89 -16.41
N VAL A 101 -43.70 12.72 -17.48
CA VAL A 101 -42.49 11.89 -17.47
C VAL A 101 -41.28 12.79 -17.36
N HIS A 102 -40.54 12.65 -16.28
CA HIS A 102 -39.29 13.36 -16.06
C HIS A 102 -38.17 12.74 -16.90
N VAL A 103 -37.31 13.59 -17.46
CA VAL A 103 -36.04 13.16 -18.06
C VAL A 103 -35.03 12.96 -16.94
N ASP A 104 -35.19 11.83 -16.25
CA ASP A 104 -34.39 11.39 -15.11
C ASP A 104 -33.10 10.68 -15.54
N ASP A 105 -32.30 10.28 -14.55
CA ASP A 105 -31.01 9.62 -14.74
C ASP A 105 -31.12 8.30 -15.51
N ASP A 106 -32.17 7.51 -15.24
CA ASP A 106 -32.40 6.23 -15.94
C ASP A 106 -32.71 6.47 -17.42
N LEU A 107 -33.60 7.41 -17.74
CA LEU A 107 -33.90 7.76 -19.12
C LEU A 107 -32.67 8.33 -19.83
N ILE A 108 -31.90 9.19 -19.17
CA ILE A 108 -30.63 9.73 -19.70
C ILE A 108 -29.68 8.58 -20.06
N SER A 109 -29.43 7.65 -19.15
CA SER A 109 -28.54 6.50 -19.38
C SER A 109 -29.02 5.62 -20.52
N LYS A 110 -30.33 5.32 -20.59
CA LYS A 110 -30.92 4.51 -21.67
C LYS A 110 -30.77 5.19 -23.03
N VAL A 111 -31.04 6.49 -23.11
CA VAL A 111 -30.91 7.26 -24.36
C VAL A 111 -29.45 7.38 -24.78
N LEU A 112 -28.52 7.71 -23.87
CA LEU A 112 -27.09 7.79 -24.17
C LEU A 112 -26.53 6.44 -24.64
N LYS A 113 -26.90 5.34 -23.96
CA LYS A 113 -26.53 3.98 -24.38
C LYS A 113 -27.04 3.68 -25.79
N ARG A 114 -28.29 4.03 -26.10
CA ARG A 114 -28.87 3.82 -27.43
C ARG A 114 -28.20 4.69 -28.50
N LEU A 115 -27.88 5.94 -28.20
CA LEU A 115 -27.13 6.84 -29.10
C LEU A 115 -25.76 6.24 -29.41
N HIS A 116 -25.05 5.77 -28.38
CA HIS A 116 -23.74 5.14 -28.53
C HIS A 116 -23.79 3.85 -29.35
N GLN A 117 -24.76 2.96 -29.09
CA GLN A 117 -24.98 1.74 -29.90
C GLN A 117 -25.17 2.03 -31.38
N VAL A 118 -25.91 3.10 -31.69
CA VAL A 118 -26.17 3.50 -33.08
C VAL A 118 -24.89 4.06 -33.71
N ASP A 119 -24.17 4.93 -32.99
CA ASP A 119 -22.90 5.50 -33.42
C ASP A 119 -21.86 4.42 -33.73
N GLN A 120 -21.82 3.38 -32.90
CA GLN A 120 -20.93 2.23 -33.07
C GLN A 120 -21.47 1.15 -34.03
N SER A 121 -22.63 1.33 -34.67
CA SER A 121 -23.16 0.36 -35.67
C SER A 121 -22.70 0.65 -37.11
N ASP A 122 -22.51 -0.36 -37.96
CA ASP A 122 -22.05 -0.19 -39.37
C ASP A 122 -23.02 0.60 -40.28
N SER A 123 -24.17 0.99 -39.76
CA SER A 123 -25.21 1.72 -40.49
C SER A 123 -25.17 3.21 -40.14
N ASP A 124 -25.44 4.08 -41.12
CA ASP A 124 -25.51 5.52 -40.90
C ASP A 124 -26.37 5.87 -39.67
N ASN A 125 -25.81 6.72 -38.81
CA ASN A 125 -26.42 7.05 -37.51
C ASN A 125 -27.87 7.51 -37.66
N ASN A 126 -28.13 8.45 -38.57
CA ASN A 126 -29.47 8.93 -38.92
C ASN A 126 -30.39 9.08 -37.68
N PHE A 127 -29.90 9.75 -36.63
CA PHE A 127 -30.60 9.86 -35.33
C PHE A 127 -31.99 10.50 -35.46
N ASN A 128 -32.24 11.28 -36.52
CA ASN A 128 -33.54 11.86 -36.86
C ASN A 128 -34.55 10.83 -37.42
N LYS A 129 -34.09 9.69 -37.95
CA LYS A 129 -34.93 8.62 -38.49
C LYS A 129 -35.13 7.47 -37.49
N ARG A 130 -34.20 7.27 -36.56
CA ARG A 130 -34.30 6.26 -35.51
C ARG A 130 -35.12 6.78 -34.34
N LYS A 131 -35.98 5.92 -33.77
CA LYS A 131 -36.85 6.27 -32.65
C LYS A 131 -36.61 5.36 -31.44
N MET A 132 -36.86 5.89 -30.26
CA MET A 132 -36.97 5.16 -29.00
C MET A 132 -38.33 5.47 -28.38
N THR A 133 -38.98 4.45 -27.84
CA THR A 133 -40.32 4.58 -27.27
C THR A 133 -40.22 5.00 -25.82
N ILE A 134 -40.87 6.11 -25.48
CA ILE A 134 -41.12 6.53 -24.10
C ILE A 134 -42.44 5.93 -23.67
N ASN A 135 -42.43 5.22 -22.54
CA ASN A 135 -43.63 4.64 -21.93
C ASN A 135 -44.00 5.47 -20.70
N TYR A 136 -45.28 5.52 -20.38
CA TYR A 136 -45.79 6.15 -19.17
C TYR A 136 -46.93 5.32 -18.59
N ASP A 137 -47.25 5.55 -17.32
CA ASP A 137 -48.25 4.81 -16.57
C ASP A 137 -48.81 5.68 -15.43
N GLU A 138 -49.64 5.09 -14.56
CA GLU A 138 -50.28 5.81 -13.46
C GLU A 138 -49.31 6.45 -12.47
N SER A 139 -48.06 5.98 -12.36
CA SER A 139 -47.07 6.63 -11.48
C SER A 139 -46.74 8.05 -11.92
N HIS A 140 -46.91 8.32 -13.22
CA HIS A 140 -46.68 9.61 -13.86
C HIS A 140 -47.91 10.52 -13.85
N ALA A 141 -49.06 10.06 -13.35
CA ALA A 141 -50.34 10.77 -13.48
C ALA A 141 -50.34 12.12 -12.75
N ILE A 142 -50.98 13.12 -13.36
CA ILE A 142 -51.21 14.44 -12.78
C ILE A 142 -52.54 14.40 -12.03
N GLU A 143 -52.49 14.59 -10.72
CA GLU A 143 -53.66 14.70 -9.86
C GLU A 143 -53.48 15.86 -8.88
N PRO A 144 -54.43 16.82 -8.79
CA PRO A 144 -55.62 16.94 -9.64
C PRO A 144 -55.28 17.35 -11.08
N LEU A 145 -56.15 17.01 -12.04
CA LEU A 145 -55.98 17.28 -13.47
C LEU A 145 -56.17 18.78 -13.84
N ASN A 146 -55.26 19.62 -13.36
CA ASN A 146 -55.24 21.06 -13.57
C ASN A 146 -53.81 21.63 -13.44
N GLY A 147 -53.67 22.95 -13.52
CA GLY A 147 -52.39 23.64 -13.34
C GLY A 147 -51.69 23.37 -12.01
N ALA A 148 -52.45 23.19 -10.92
CA ALA A 148 -51.89 22.94 -9.58
C ALA A 148 -51.20 21.58 -9.52
N GLY A 149 -51.88 20.53 -9.99
CA GLY A 149 -51.28 19.19 -10.08
C GLY A 149 -50.06 19.16 -11.01
N LEU A 150 -50.11 19.88 -12.14
CA LEU A 150 -48.97 19.99 -13.07
C LEU A 150 -47.75 20.62 -12.39
N LYS A 151 -47.93 21.75 -11.70
CA LYS A 151 -46.85 22.47 -11.00
C LYS A 151 -46.27 21.62 -9.87
N GLU A 152 -47.12 20.98 -9.07
CA GLU A 152 -46.69 20.09 -7.99
C GLU A 152 -45.86 18.93 -8.53
N ARG A 153 -46.30 18.30 -9.63
CA ARG A 153 -45.53 17.23 -10.28
C ARG A 153 -44.15 17.70 -10.75
N PHE A 154 -44.04 18.84 -11.42
CA PHE A 154 -42.73 19.37 -11.80
C PHE A 154 -41.83 19.60 -10.57
N LEU A 155 -42.33 20.28 -9.54
CA LEU A 155 -41.55 20.56 -8.32
C LEU A 155 -41.13 19.27 -7.60
N SER A 156 -41.99 18.24 -7.60
CA SER A 156 -41.65 16.95 -6.97
C SER A 156 -40.44 16.25 -7.60
N TYR A 157 -40.21 16.47 -8.90
CA TYR A 157 -39.05 15.90 -9.62
C TYR A 157 -37.80 16.78 -9.54
N ILE A 158 -37.96 18.11 -9.47
CA ILE A 158 -36.82 19.03 -9.40
C ILE A 158 -36.26 19.10 -7.97
N GLY A 159 -37.12 18.97 -6.96
CA GLY A 159 -36.75 19.14 -5.56
C GLY A 159 -36.70 20.62 -5.14
N GLY A 160 -36.02 20.90 -4.03
CA GLY A 160 -35.98 22.23 -3.42
C GLY A 160 -34.93 23.19 -4.01
N SER A 161 -34.05 22.72 -4.89
CA SER A 161 -32.88 23.46 -5.39
C SER A 161 -32.61 23.16 -6.86
N VAL A 162 -32.67 24.18 -7.71
CA VAL A 162 -32.34 24.06 -9.15
C VAL A 162 -30.86 23.78 -9.33
N GLU A 163 -30.02 24.46 -8.55
CA GLU A 163 -28.57 24.34 -8.62
C GLU A 163 -28.14 22.91 -8.29
N GLU A 164 -28.75 22.30 -7.26
CA GLU A 164 -28.50 20.91 -6.89
C GLU A 164 -28.95 19.95 -8.00
N TYR A 165 -30.14 20.16 -8.55
CA TYR A 165 -30.63 19.37 -9.69
C TYR A 165 -29.67 19.42 -10.89
N ILE A 166 -29.21 20.63 -11.27
CA ILE A 166 -28.28 20.82 -12.39
C ILE A 166 -26.95 20.12 -12.10
N ALA A 167 -26.42 20.25 -10.87
CA ALA A 167 -25.16 19.62 -10.49
C ALA A 167 -25.23 18.09 -10.57
N ILE A 168 -26.29 17.49 -10.02
CA ILE A 168 -26.53 16.04 -10.06
C ILE A 168 -26.64 15.56 -11.52
N LYS A 169 -27.50 16.21 -12.32
CA LYS A 169 -27.71 15.84 -13.72
C LYS A 169 -26.44 15.96 -14.56
N LYS A 170 -25.66 17.03 -14.36
CA LYS A 170 -24.37 17.22 -15.03
C LYS A 170 -23.40 16.09 -14.67
N SER A 171 -23.25 15.80 -13.39
CA SER A 171 -22.37 14.72 -12.90
C SER A 171 -22.78 13.37 -13.50
N HIS A 172 -24.09 13.08 -13.56
CA HIS A 172 -24.59 11.84 -14.16
C HIS A 172 -24.32 11.77 -15.67
N LEU A 173 -24.56 12.86 -16.41
CA LEU A 173 -24.28 12.93 -17.86
C LEU A 173 -22.79 12.66 -18.18
N GLU A 174 -21.88 13.13 -17.33
CA GLU A 174 -20.44 12.95 -17.48
C GLU A 174 -19.99 11.53 -17.11
N SER A 175 -20.56 10.94 -16.06
CA SER A 175 -20.10 9.65 -15.52
C SER A 175 -20.82 8.42 -16.08
N THR A 176 -22.09 8.55 -16.49
CA THR A 176 -22.90 7.37 -16.84
C THR A 176 -22.35 6.61 -18.05
N GLY A 177 -22.25 5.30 -17.91
CA GLY A 177 -21.63 4.42 -18.89
C GLY A 177 -20.13 4.20 -18.71
N TYR A 178 -19.49 4.83 -17.73
CA TYR A 178 -18.07 4.61 -17.43
C TYR A 178 -17.84 3.78 -16.16
N GLU A 179 -18.87 3.09 -15.67
CA GLU A 179 -18.81 2.31 -14.44
C GLU A 179 -17.78 1.17 -14.52
N ASN A 180 -17.50 0.67 -15.73
CA ASN A 180 -16.49 -0.37 -16.00
C ASN A 180 -15.17 0.20 -16.56
N GLY A 181 -14.95 1.52 -16.44
CA GLY A 181 -13.82 2.23 -17.02
C GLY A 181 -14.11 2.83 -18.40
N PHE A 182 -13.23 3.74 -18.84
CA PHE A 182 -13.37 4.49 -20.08
C PHE A 182 -12.69 3.85 -21.29
N ALA A 183 -11.86 2.83 -21.07
CA ALA A 183 -11.10 2.18 -22.13
C ALA A 183 -10.97 0.68 -21.92
N GLN A 184 -10.91 -0.04 -23.03
CA GLN A 184 -10.51 -1.44 -23.07
C GLN A 184 -9.23 -1.58 -23.88
N MET A 185 -8.21 -2.15 -23.25
CA MET A 185 -6.91 -2.42 -23.85
C MET A 185 -6.78 -3.92 -24.14
N THR A 186 -6.14 -4.25 -25.25
CA THR A 186 -5.82 -5.62 -25.64
C THR A 186 -4.39 -5.64 -26.14
N PHE A 187 -3.56 -6.45 -25.53
CA PHE A 187 -2.19 -6.69 -25.99
C PHE A 187 -2.02 -8.14 -26.39
N THR A 188 -0.99 -8.42 -27.19
CA THR A 188 -0.63 -9.76 -27.62
C THR A 188 0.85 -9.99 -27.33
N THR A 189 1.17 -11.16 -26.79
CA THR A 189 2.54 -11.67 -26.64
C THR A 189 2.66 -13.00 -27.37
N GLY A 190 3.87 -13.34 -27.80
CA GLY A 190 4.13 -14.60 -28.51
C GLY A 190 5.32 -15.35 -27.91
N GLY A 191 5.17 -16.67 -27.78
CA GLY A 191 6.21 -17.54 -27.24
C GLY A 191 6.17 -17.69 -25.72
N GLU A 192 6.64 -18.84 -25.24
CA GLU A 192 6.69 -19.16 -23.80
C GLU A 192 7.60 -18.20 -23.02
N GLU A 193 8.71 -17.77 -23.61
CA GLU A 193 9.65 -16.84 -22.97
C GLU A 193 9.03 -15.47 -22.68
N ASN A 194 8.24 -14.90 -23.61
CA ASN A 194 7.52 -13.66 -23.35
C ASN A 194 6.41 -13.84 -22.30
N LEU A 195 5.82 -15.03 -22.20
CA LEU A 195 4.86 -15.32 -21.15
C LEU A 195 5.53 -15.38 -19.77
N LYS A 196 6.73 -15.98 -19.68
CA LYS A 196 7.57 -15.95 -18.47
C LYS A 196 7.95 -14.52 -18.09
N ALA A 197 8.43 -13.73 -19.05
CA ALA A 197 8.75 -12.32 -18.84
C ALA A 197 7.54 -11.51 -18.37
N LEU A 198 6.35 -11.75 -18.94
CA LEU A 198 5.11 -11.10 -18.51
C LEU A 198 4.73 -11.45 -17.06
N ILE A 199 4.91 -12.72 -16.67
CA ILE A 199 4.75 -13.16 -15.28
C ILE A 199 5.76 -12.44 -14.38
N ASP A 200 7.01 -12.33 -14.80
CA ASP A 200 8.08 -11.69 -14.04
C ASP A 200 7.87 -10.18 -13.88
N VAL A 201 7.37 -9.50 -14.91
CA VAL A 201 6.93 -8.09 -14.82
C VAL A 201 5.78 -7.94 -13.82
N SER A 202 4.82 -8.87 -13.81
CA SER A 202 3.69 -8.82 -12.86
C SER A 202 4.07 -9.08 -11.40
N LEU A 203 5.25 -9.65 -11.17
CA LEU A 203 5.83 -9.89 -9.85
C LEU A 203 6.89 -8.83 -9.47
N GLY A 204 7.12 -7.83 -10.34
CA GLY A 204 8.14 -6.81 -10.15
C GLY A 204 9.58 -7.34 -10.22
N ILE A 205 9.80 -8.51 -10.84
CA ILE A 205 11.13 -9.09 -11.06
C ILE A 205 11.78 -8.45 -12.28
N GLU A 206 11.02 -8.35 -13.37
CA GLU A 206 11.43 -7.63 -14.58
C GLU A 206 10.72 -6.28 -14.67
N LYS A 207 11.38 -5.29 -15.27
CA LYS A 207 10.80 -3.95 -15.41
C LYS A 207 9.75 -3.88 -16.52
N GLN A 208 10.02 -4.53 -17.64
CA GLN A 208 9.23 -4.41 -18.86
C GLN A 208 9.27 -5.70 -19.67
N VAL A 209 8.21 -5.96 -20.44
CA VAL A 209 8.14 -7.06 -21.41
C VAL A 209 7.75 -6.54 -22.78
N GLU A 210 8.31 -7.14 -23.83
CA GLU A 210 7.94 -6.82 -25.20
C GLU A 210 6.58 -7.43 -25.56
N ILE A 211 5.73 -6.63 -26.21
CA ILE A 211 4.45 -7.08 -26.74
C ILE A 211 4.46 -6.95 -28.26
N SER A 212 3.83 -7.88 -28.95
CA SER A 212 3.81 -7.90 -30.43
C SER A 212 2.73 -6.98 -30.99
N LYS A 213 1.66 -6.74 -30.24
CA LYS A 213 0.54 -5.89 -30.69
C LYS A 213 -0.14 -5.25 -29.50
N PHE A 214 -0.59 -4.01 -29.70
CA PHE A 214 -1.34 -3.26 -28.70
C PHE A 214 -2.51 -2.51 -29.35
N LYS A 215 -3.72 -2.71 -28.82
CA LYS A 215 -4.92 -1.98 -29.21
C LYS A 215 -5.64 -1.42 -28.01
N GLY A 216 -6.05 -0.16 -28.08
CA GLY A 216 -6.89 0.49 -27.09
C GLY A 216 -8.13 1.08 -27.75
N PHE A 217 -9.28 0.82 -27.14
CA PHE A 217 -10.57 1.35 -27.57
C PHE A 217 -11.21 2.11 -26.43
N ASP A 218 -11.78 3.28 -26.71
CA ASP A 218 -12.67 3.92 -25.75
C ASP A 218 -13.92 3.07 -25.59
N THR A 219 -14.42 2.99 -24.37
CA THR A 219 -15.62 2.25 -24.02
C THR A 219 -16.57 3.12 -23.23
N ARG A 220 -17.85 3.08 -23.59
CA ARG A 220 -18.94 3.61 -22.79
C ARG A 220 -20.10 2.63 -22.81
N PHE A 221 -20.73 2.40 -21.65
CA PHE A 221 -21.71 1.34 -21.40
C PHE A 221 -21.22 -0.06 -21.79
N GLY A 222 -19.91 -0.31 -21.69
CA GLY A 222 -19.26 -1.54 -22.14
C GLY A 222 -19.23 -1.74 -23.66
N ILE A 223 -19.58 -0.72 -24.45
CA ILE A 223 -19.57 -0.76 -25.91
C ILE A 223 -18.30 -0.06 -26.39
N LYS A 224 -17.45 -0.79 -27.12
CA LYS A 224 -16.21 -0.26 -27.69
C LYS A 224 -16.50 0.67 -28.85
N ASN A 225 -15.69 1.72 -28.99
CA ASN A 225 -15.63 2.51 -30.21
C ASN A 225 -15.20 1.64 -31.40
N LYS A 226 -15.71 1.93 -32.60
CA LYS A 226 -15.29 1.24 -33.83
C LYS A 226 -13.80 1.42 -34.11
N SER A 227 -13.34 2.65 -33.94
CA SER A 227 -11.95 3.02 -34.18
C SER A 227 -11.18 2.94 -32.89
N PRO A 228 -10.03 2.24 -32.86
CA PRO A 228 -9.14 2.29 -31.72
C PRO A 228 -8.55 3.71 -31.60
N PHE A 229 -8.36 4.20 -30.38
CA PHE A 229 -7.59 5.42 -30.15
C PHE A 229 -6.08 5.14 -30.25
N VAL A 230 -5.68 3.87 -30.16
CA VAL A 230 -4.31 3.40 -30.35
C VAL A 230 -4.31 2.00 -30.97
N ASP A 231 -3.53 1.84 -32.05
CA ASP A 231 -3.31 0.58 -32.75
C ASP A 231 -1.83 0.53 -33.14
N SER A 232 -1.05 -0.25 -32.39
CA SER A 232 0.40 -0.33 -32.55
C SER A 232 0.83 -1.76 -32.80
N GLU A 233 1.71 -1.93 -33.79
CA GLU A 233 2.51 -3.14 -33.94
C GLU A 233 3.75 -2.97 -33.06
N GLY A 234 3.97 -3.90 -32.14
CA GLY A 234 5.01 -3.80 -31.13
C GLY A 234 4.66 -2.87 -29.96
N GLY A 235 5.41 -3.01 -28.87
CA GLY A 235 5.34 -2.15 -27.70
C GLY A 235 6.11 -2.74 -26.53
N LYS A 236 6.15 -1.97 -25.43
CA LYS A 236 6.69 -2.43 -24.14
C LYS A 236 5.64 -2.23 -23.07
N LEU A 237 5.41 -3.27 -22.28
CA LEU A 237 4.49 -3.24 -21.15
C LEU A 237 5.29 -3.19 -19.85
N GLU A 238 5.03 -2.19 -19.01
CA GLU A 238 5.59 -2.04 -17.68
C GLU A 238 4.48 -2.10 -16.63
N MET A 239 4.81 -2.62 -15.44
CA MET A 239 3.94 -2.61 -14.25
C MET A 239 4.69 -1.95 -13.09
N PRO A 240 4.84 -0.61 -13.06
CA PRO A 240 5.76 0.06 -12.14
C PRO A 240 5.33 0.03 -10.66
N ASN A 241 4.04 -0.18 -10.38
CA ASN A 241 3.47 -0.09 -9.02
C ASN A 241 2.91 -1.44 -8.56
N VAL A 242 3.62 -2.55 -8.81
CA VAL A 242 3.22 -3.89 -8.34
C VAL A 242 3.09 -3.87 -6.81
N GLN A 243 1.90 -4.22 -6.32
CA GLN A 243 1.61 -4.31 -4.89
C GLN A 243 1.68 -5.76 -4.43
N PRO A 244 2.06 -6.00 -3.15
CA PRO A 244 2.00 -7.34 -2.59
C PRO A 244 0.55 -7.84 -2.58
N THR A 245 0.39 -9.13 -2.83
CA THR A 245 -0.88 -9.83 -2.67
C THR A 245 -1.24 -10.00 -1.19
N ALA A 246 -0.24 -10.17 -0.32
CA ALA A 246 -0.43 -10.24 1.12
C ALA A 246 0.88 -9.90 1.86
N ASP A 247 0.73 -9.26 3.01
CA ASP A 247 1.80 -9.10 4.00
C ASP A 247 1.79 -10.27 4.99
N GLY A 248 2.95 -10.57 5.58
CA GLY A 248 3.05 -11.66 6.54
C GLY A 248 4.47 -11.98 6.93
N LYS A 249 4.71 -13.26 7.20
CA LYS A 249 6.04 -13.77 7.53
C LYS A 249 6.28 -15.16 6.96
N ILE A 250 7.53 -15.42 6.65
CA ILE A 250 8.05 -16.76 6.38
C ILE A 250 8.81 -17.24 7.61
N ARG A 251 8.65 -18.53 7.93
CA ARG A 251 9.39 -19.16 9.03
C ARG A 251 10.12 -20.40 8.57
N PHE A 252 11.42 -20.49 8.85
CA PHE A 252 12.25 -21.64 8.56
C PHE A 252 12.54 -22.44 9.82
N LYS A 253 12.29 -23.74 9.77
CA LYS A 253 12.36 -24.66 10.91
C LYS A 253 13.22 -25.87 10.58
N GLU A 254 14.05 -26.31 11.52
CA GLU A 254 14.82 -27.56 11.39
C GLU A 254 13.90 -28.79 11.48
N ASP A 255 12.87 -28.70 12.32
CA ASP A 255 11.82 -29.70 12.44
C ASP A 255 10.47 -29.08 12.84
N LYS A 256 9.40 -29.88 12.83
CA LYS A 256 8.04 -29.41 13.11
C LYS A 256 7.83 -28.86 14.53
N LEU A 257 8.67 -29.20 15.49
CA LEU A 257 8.59 -28.79 16.90
C LEU A 257 9.48 -27.58 17.22
N SER A 258 10.53 -27.34 16.44
CA SER A 258 11.42 -26.19 16.60
C SER A 258 10.69 -24.83 16.47
N SER A 259 11.21 -23.78 17.13
CA SER A 259 10.64 -22.43 17.09
C SER A 259 10.82 -21.74 15.73
N GLY A 260 11.93 -22.03 15.05
CA GLY A 260 12.27 -21.54 13.71
C GLY A 260 12.69 -20.07 13.63
N LEU A 261 13.42 -19.73 12.57
CA LEU A 261 13.78 -18.36 12.20
C LEU A 261 12.60 -17.73 11.46
N SER A 262 12.12 -16.56 11.91
CA SER A 262 10.94 -15.91 11.34
C SER A 262 11.31 -14.55 10.74
N PHE A 263 10.88 -14.30 9.51
CA PHE A 263 11.18 -13.08 8.76
C PHE A 263 9.90 -12.45 8.24
N VAL A 264 9.72 -11.16 8.50
CA VAL A 264 8.64 -10.38 7.88
C VAL A 264 8.87 -10.35 6.37
N ALA A 265 7.80 -10.60 5.61
CA ALA A 265 7.88 -10.71 4.17
C ALA A 265 6.59 -10.29 3.47
N LYS A 266 6.72 -9.99 2.18
CA LYS A 266 5.64 -9.67 1.26
C LYS A 266 5.49 -10.78 0.24
N LEU A 267 4.26 -11.24 0.03
CA LEU A 267 3.94 -12.25 -0.97
C LEU A 267 3.39 -11.58 -2.22
N TYR A 268 3.96 -11.90 -3.38
CA TYR A 268 3.45 -11.52 -4.69
C TYR A 268 3.01 -12.79 -5.44
N ASN A 269 1.75 -12.80 -5.84
CA ASN A 269 1.15 -13.86 -6.66
C ASN A 269 0.79 -13.28 -8.03
N SER A 270 1.35 -13.85 -9.10
CA SER A 270 1.09 -13.33 -10.45
C SER A 270 -0.39 -13.52 -10.81
N PRO A 271 -1.09 -12.47 -11.29
CA PRO A 271 -2.46 -12.60 -11.77
C PRO A 271 -2.55 -13.54 -12.98
N PHE A 272 -1.45 -13.73 -13.71
CA PHE A 272 -1.37 -14.62 -14.85
C PHE A 272 -1.32 -16.10 -14.45
N ASN A 273 -1.07 -16.43 -13.17
CA ASN A 273 -1.11 -17.82 -12.69
C ASN A 273 -2.47 -18.50 -12.96
N ALA A 274 -3.57 -17.75 -13.06
CA ALA A 274 -4.90 -18.29 -13.37
C ALA A 274 -5.06 -18.76 -14.82
N MET A 275 -4.20 -18.31 -15.74
CA MET A 275 -4.34 -18.53 -17.19
C MET A 275 -3.16 -19.29 -17.82
N VAL A 276 -2.19 -19.74 -17.02
CA VAL A 276 -1.00 -20.46 -17.49
C VAL A 276 -0.93 -21.88 -16.90
N PRO A 277 -0.24 -22.83 -17.57
CA PRO A 277 0.01 -24.16 -17.04
C PRO A 277 0.78 -24.13 -15.71
N ASP A 278 0.61 -25.17 -14.90
CA ASP A 278 1.27 -25.31 -13.59
C ASP A 278 2.80 -25.17 -13.66
N SER A 279 3.42 -25.61 -14.76
CA SER A 279 4.86 -25.51 -14.99
C SER A 279 5.38 -24.06 -15.12
N LEU A 280 4.52 -23.09 -15.44
CA LEU A 280 4.88 -21.69 -15.62
C LEU A 280 4.44 -20.80 -14.44
N LYS A 281 3.61 -21.32 -13.54
CA LYS A 281 3.15 -20.55 -12.39
C LYS A 281 4.33 -20.11 -11.53
N LYS A 282 4.33 -18.85 -11.11
CA LYS A 282 5.42 -18.28 -10.31
C LYS A 282 4.86 -17.38 -9.21
N MET A 283 5.50 -17.44 -8.05
CA MET A 283 5.25 -16.57 -6.90
C MET A 283 6.59 -16.01 -6.42
N ARG A 284 6.53 -14.85 -5.77
CA ARG A 284 7.70 -14.18 -5.18
C ARG A 284 7.42 -13.86 -3.71
N VAL A 285 8.41 -14.08 -2.86
CA VAL A 285 8.42 -13.66 -1.46
C VAL A 285 9.60 -12.72 -1.28
N GLU A 286 9.31 -11.48 -0.94
CA GLU A 286 10.29 -10.44 -0.70
C GLU A 286 10.42 -10.21 0.81
N GLY A 287 11.62 -10.40 1.35
CA GLY A 287 11.97 -10.06 2.72
C GLY A 287 12.93 -8.86 2.78
N GLU A 288 13.32 -8.47 3.99
CA GLU A 288 14.22 -7.31 4.21
C GLU A 288 15.61 -7.50 3.59
N PHE A 289 16.13 -8.73 3.57
CA PHE A 289 17.47 -9.05 3.09
C PHE A 289 17.48 -10.21 2.08
N PHE A 290 16.31 -10.70 1.65
CA PHE A 290 16.23 -11.81 0.70
C PHE A 290 15.07 -11.65 -0.27
N ASP A 291 15.22 -12.26 -1.43
CA ASP A 291 14.17 -12.41 -2.44
C ASP A 291 14.08 -13.87 -2.87
N LEU A 292 12.89 -14.46 -2.76
CA LEU A 292 12.62 -15.84 -3.10
C LEU A 292 11.57 -15.90 -4.21
N THR A 293 11.92 -16.47 -5.35
CA THR A 293 10.95 -16.84 -6.39
C THR A 293 10.79 -18.35 -6.41
N PHE A 294 9.56 -18.83 -6.60
CA PHE A 294 9.30 -20.25 -6.64
C PHE A 294 8.08 -20.60 -7.50
N ASN A 295 8.08 -21.84 -8.00
CA ASN A 295 6.93 -22.47 -8.62
C ASN A 295 6.34 -23.50 -7.64
N PRO A 296 5.09 -23.32 -7.18
CA PRO A 296 4.49 -24.18 -6.16
C PRO A 296 4.17 -25.60 -6.64
N TYR A 297 4.22 -25.89 -7.94
CA TYR A 297 3.86 -27.18 -8.53
C TYR A 297 5.06 -27.98 -9.01
N THR A 298 6.15 -27.33 -9.41
CA THR A 298 7.37 -28.02 -9.88
C THR A 298 8.43 -28.18 -8.79
N GLY A 299 8.32 -27.42 -7.70
CA GLY A 299 9.32 -27.39 -6.63
C GLY A 299 10.59 -26.60 -7.00
N PHE A 300 10.63 -25.97 -8.17
CA PHE A 300 11.70 -25.04 -8.53
C PHE A 300 11.62 -23.79 -7.66
N ALA A 301 12.75 -23.41 -7.06
CA ALA A 301 12.88 -22.18 -6.29
C ALA A 301 14.26 -21.56 -6.55
N SER A 302 14.30 -20.23 -6.56
CA SER A 302 15.51 -19.44 -6.65
C SER A 302 15.47 -18.39 -5.56
N TYR A 303 16.58 -18.21 -4.85
CA TYR A 303 16.72 -17.24 -3.78
C TYR A 303 17.93 -16.35 -4.04
N SER A 304 17.83 -15.11 -3.60
CA SER A 304 18.93 -14.16 -3.54
C SER A 304 18.95 -13.52 -2.16
N PHE A 305 20.16 -13.23 -1.67
CA PHE A 305 20.36 -12.60 -0.37
C PHE A 305 21.18 -11.33 -0.55
N SER A 306 20.71 -10.25 0.06
CA SER A 306 21.33 -8.93 0.06
C SER A 306 21.99 -8.70 1.42
N ILE A 307 23.13 -9.35 1.64
CA ILE A 307 23.93 -9.23 2.89
C ILE A 307 25.39 -8.81 2.61
N GLY A 308 25.66 -8.34 1.39
CA GLY A 308 27.00 -7.98 0.92
C GLY A 308 27.46 -6.59 1.34
N GLU A 309 28.41 -6.03 0.59
CA GLU A 309 29.03 -4.73 0.84
C GLU A 309 27.98 -3.60 0.94
N GLY A 310 28.15 -2.72 1.94
CA GLY A 310 27.25 -1.58 2.19
C GLY A 310 25.93 -1.91 2.88
N VAL A 311 25.59 -3.19 3.06
CA VAL A 311 24.37 -3.60 3.80
C VAL A 311 24.63 -3.56 5.30
N ARG A 312 23.71 -2.93 6.03
CA ARG A 312 23.64 -2.96 7.50
C ARG A 312 22.28 -3.52 7.91
N LEU A 313 22.28 -4.38 8.91
CA LEU A 313 21.07 -4.93 9.52
C LEU A 313 21.18 -4.86 11.03
N GLU A 314 20.04 -4.76 11.72
CA GLU A 314 19.98 -4.94 13.18
C GLU A 314 20.69 -6.24 13.57
N VAL A 315 21.56 -6.21 14.59
CA VAL A 315 22.42 -7.33 14.99
C VAL A 315 21.66 -8.66 15.08
N LYS A 316 20.48 -8.65 15.69
CA LYS A 316 19.65 -9.87 15.82
C LYS A 316 19.11 -10.36 14.48
N LYS A 317 18.63 -9.46 13.62
CA LYS A 317 18.17 -9.80 12.27
C LYS A 317 19.31 -10.32 11.41
N PHE A 318 20.49 -9.73 11.52
CA PHE A 318 21.67 -10.18 10.80
C PHE A 318 22.10 -11.58 11.27
N ARG A 319 22.13 -11.82 12.59
CA ARG A 319 22.34 -13.16 13.17
C ARG A 319 21.37 -14.17 12.57
N ASP A 320 20.08 -13.86 12.54
CA ASP A 320 19.05 -14.76 11.99
C ASP A 320 19.24 -14.99 10.47
N ALA A 321 19.65 -13.96 9.71
CA ALA A 321 19.95 -14.07 8.28
C ALA A 321 21.15 -14.99 7.99
N VAL A 322 22.28 -14.78 8.67
CA VAL A 322 23.49 -15.61 8.53
C VAL A 322 23.20 -17.04 8.99
N LYS A 323 22.42 -17.21 10.06
CA LYS A 323 22.01 -18.54 10.53
C LYS A 323 21.16 -19.28 9.49
N LEU A 324 20.22 -18.59 8.83
CA LEU A 324 19.44 -19.18 7.73
C LEU A 324 20.36 -19.59 6.56
N LEU A 325 21.30 -18.73 6.17
CA LEU A 325 22.26 -19.02 5.11
C LEU A 325 23.11 -20.26 5.42
N ASN A 326 23.64 -20.37 6.64
CA ASN A 326 24.39 -21.55 7.08
C ASN A 326 23.52 -22.83 7.04
N HIS A 327 22.25 -22.74 7.43
CA HIS A 327 21.35 -23.89 7.30
C HIS A 327 21.10 -24.27 5.83
N LEU A 328 20.88 -23.31 4.93
CA LEU A 328 20.68 -23.57 3.50
C LEU A 328 21.92 -24.18 2.82
N ASN A 329 23.10 -23.86 3.33
CA ASN A 329 24.41 -24.31 2.85
C ASN A 329 24.85 -25.69 3.39
N SER A 330 24.05 -26.34 4.23
CA SER A 330 24.41 -27.62 4.85
C SER A 330 23.84 -28.81 4.06
N SER A 331 24.71 -29.70 3.58
CA SER A 331 24.29 -30.90 2.86
C SER A 331 23.55 -31.88 3.78
N GLY A 332 22.40 -32.39 3.33
CA GLY A 332 21.61 -33.40 4.06
C GLY A 332 20.62 -32.86 5.10
N THR A 333 20.71 -31.58 5.46
CA THR A 333 19.78 -30.93 6.39
C THR A 333 18.44 -30.65 5.71
N LYS A 334 17.33 -30.99 6.37
CA LYS A 334 15.98 -30.72 5.85
C LYS A 334 15.38 -29.55 6.61
N LEU A 335 15.16 -28.44 5.94
CA LEU A 335 14.41 -27.32 6.50
C LEU A 335 12.94 -27.42 6.08
N PHE A 336 12.07 -26.91 6.94
CA PHE A 336 10.66 -26.69 6.68
C PHE A 336 10.41 -25.18 6.61
N ALA A 337 9.79 -24.71 5.54
CA ALA A 337 9.31 -23.35 5.43
C ALA A 337 7.80 -23.30 5.72
N GLU A 338 7.38 -22.43 6.62
CA GLU A 338 5.98 -22.09 6.89
C GLU A 338 5.68 -20.70 6.35
N PHE A 339 4.67 -20.58 5.51
CA PHE A 339 4.20 -19.31 4.98
C PHE A 339 2.96 -18.90 5.78
N LEU A 340 3.06 -17.74 6.43
CA LEU A 340 2.04 -17.19 7.32
C LEU A 340 1.68 -15.79 6.82
N PHE A 341 0.83 -15.73 5.81
CA PHE A 341 0.37 -14.50 5.17
C PHE A 341 -1.08 -14.21 5.53
N GLU A 342 -1.40 -12.92 5.64
CA GLU A 342 -2.74 -12.47 5.99
C GLU A 342 -3.78 -12.96 4.97
N SER A 343 -4.94 -13.38 5.47
CA SER A 343 -6.07 -13.88 4.64
C SER A 343 -5.75 -15.10 3.75
N LEU A 344 -4.63 -15.78 3.97
CA LEU A 344 -4.25 -17.00 3.27
C LEU A 344 -4.09 -18.18 4.23
N PRO A 345 -4.38 -19.42 3.80
CA PRO A 345 -4.10 -20.59 4.63
C PRO A 345 -2.59 -20.74 4.85
N LYS A 346 -2.22 -21.28 6.01
CA LYS A 346 -0.82 -21.67 6.28
C LYS A 346 -0.37 -22.67 5.22
N LEU A 347 0.75 -22.38 4.56
CA LEU A 347 1.40 -23.32 3.64
C LEU A 347 2.71 -23.83 4.26
N GLU A 348 3.01 -25.11 4.03
CA GLU A 348 4.22 -25.77 4.55
C GLU A 348 4.98 -26.44 3.40
N PHE A 349 6.27 -26.18 3.32
CA PHE A 349 7.15 -26.71 2.27
C PHE A 349 8.40 -27.34 2.86
N LYS A 350 8.93 -28.36 2.18
CA LYS A 350 10.30 -28.82 2.42
C LYS A 350 11.24 -27.99 1.58
N VAL A 351 12.30 -27.48 2.19
CA VAL A 351 13.33 -26.70 1.52
C VAL A 351 14.53 -27.61 1.29
N GLY A 352 15.00 -27.66 0.04
CA GLY A 352 16.23 -28.35 -0.32
C GLY A 352 17.44 -27.51 0.08
N CYS A 353 18.36 -28.11 0.82
CA CYS A 353 19.64 -27.51 1.21
C CYS A 353 20.77 -28.14 0.38
N SER A 354 21.74 -27.33 -0.03
CA SER A 354 22.84 -27.74 -0.90
C SER A 354 24.11 -27.02 -0.48
N GLU A 355 25.25 -27.70 -0.49
CA GLU A 355 26.55 -27.05 -0.31
C GLU A 355 26.79 -26.05 -1.44
N GLN A 356 26.94 -24.79 -1.05
CA GLN A 356 27.17 -23.64 -1.92
C GLN A 356 28.59 -23.06 -1.80
N GLY A 357 29.40 -23.58 -0.86
CA GLY A 357 30.84 -23.29 -0.78
C GLY A 357 31.21 -21.99 -0.08
N PHE A 358 30.29 -21.38 0.67
CA PHE A 358 30.60 -20.29 1.61
C PHE A 358 30.62 -20.82 3.06
N ASP A 359 31.31 -20.15 3.98
CA ASP A 359 31.30 -20.47 5.40
C ASP A 359 31.30 -19.17 6.20
N PHE A 360 30.24 -18.96 6.99
CA PHE A 360 30.07 -17.81 7.86
C PHE A 360 30.02 -18.23 9.33
N SER A 361 30.70 -19.32 9.70
CA SER A 361 30.66 -19.86 11.06
C SER A 361 31.27 -18.87 12.08
N ASP A 362 32.37 -18.21 11.73
CA ASP A 362 33.05 -17.23 12.60
C ASP A 362 32.21 -15.96 12.77
N GLU A 363 31.61 -15.45 11.68
CA GLU A 363 30.70 -14.31 11.72
C GLU A 363 29.43 -14.64 12.50
N LEU A 364 28.88 -15.86 12.35
CA LEU A 364 27.72 -16.31 13.11
C LEU A 364 28.03 -16.37 14.60
N GLN A 365 29.17 -16.95 14.99
CA GLN A 365 29.61 -16.99 16.39
C GLN A 365 29.75 -15.58 16.96
N SER A 366 30.34 -14.67 16.20
CA SER A 366 30.53 -13.28 16.60
C SER A 366 29.19 -12.55 16.76
N LEU A 367 28.23 -12.77 15.85
CA LEU A 367 26.87 -12.24 15.95
C LEU A 367 26.11 -12.82 17.14
N GLU A 368 26.28 -14.11 17.45
CA GLU A 368 25.68 -14.71 18.65
C GLU A 368 26.23 -14.09 19.94
N CYS A 369 27.54 -13.82 19.99
CA CYS A 369 28.16 -13.10 21.11
C CYS A 369 27.63 -11.67 21.20
N ALA A 370 27.50 -10.96 20.07
CA ALA A 370 26.94 -9.61 20.03
C ALA A 370 25.50 -9.58 20.56
N VAL A 371 24.62 -10.50 20.13
CA VAL A 371 23.23 -10.58 20.62
C VAL A 371 23.20 -10.77 22.14
N ARG A 372 24.09 -11.59 22.70
CA ARG A 372 24.17 -11.79 24.15
C ARG A 372 24.65 -10.54 24.88
N ILE A 373 25.70 -9.87 24.37
CA ILE A 373 26.17 -8.60 24.93
C ILE A 373 25.05 -7.55 24.95
N LEU A 374 24.32 -7.37 23.85
CA LEU A 374 23.20 -6.42 23.78
C LEU A 374 22.14 -6.73 24.85
N SER A 375 21.82 -8.01 25.05
CA SER A 375 20.88 -8.46 26.07
C SER A 375 21.42 -8.20 27.49
N ASP A 376 22.69 -8.50 27.74
CA ASP A 376 23.33 -8.33 29.05
C ASP A 376 23.46 -6.84 29.42
N PHE A 377 23.61 -5.96 28.43
CA PHE A 377 23.67 -4.52 28.61
C PHE A 377 22.30 -3.84 28.62
N GLU A 378 21.22 -4.60 28.45
CA GLU A 378 19.84 -4.09 28.41
C GLU A 378 19.64 -2.98 27.35
N VAL A 379 20.32 -3.12 26.21
CA VAL A 379 20.21 -2.14 25.11
C VAL A 379 18.85 -2.25 24.45
N ASN A 380 18.11 -1.14 24.45
CA ASN A 380 16.80 -1.04 23.81
C ASN A 380 16.87 -0.36 22.43
N ASP A 381 17.97 0.31 22.12
CA ASP A 381 18.18 0.99 20.84
C ASP A 381 18.51 0.00 19.73
N ILE A 382 18.23 0.42 18.48
CA ILE A 382 18.56 -0.38 17.31
C ILE A 382 20.07 -0.29 17.08
N VAL A 383 20.76 -1.41 17.28
CA VAL A 383 22.17 -1.58 16.91
C VAL A 383 22.22 -2.31 15.58
N ASP A 384 22.69 -1.62 14.54
CA ASP A 384 22.94 -2.20 13.23
C ASP A 384 24.43 -2.50 13.01
N ILE A 385 24.74 -3.48 12.18
CA ILE A 385 26.12 -3.89 11.88
C ILE A 385 26.24 -4.35 10.43
N SER A 386 27.43 -4.22 9.82
CA SER A 386 27.75 -4.78 8.51
C SER A 386 28.54 -6.09 8.61
N LEU A 387 28.62 -6.86 7.51
CA LEU A 387 29.43 -8.07 7.44
C LEU A 387 30.93 -7.76 7.66
N GLU A 388 31.41 -6.64 7.12
CA GLU A 388 32.81 -6.21 7.26
C GLU A 388 33.16 -5.88 8.73
N GLU A 389 32.24 -5.25 9.46
CA GLU A 389 32.44 -4.90 10.85
C GLU A 389 32.47 -6.14 11.75
N ILE A 390 31.58 -7.10 11.52
CA ILE A 390 31.59 -8.34 12.29
C ILE A 390 32.84 -9.17 12.01
N SER A 391 33.28 -9.29 10.76
CA SER A 391 34.53 -9.99 10.44
C SER A 391 35.75 -9.27 11.03
N ARG A 392 35.75 -7.93 11.07
CA ARG A 392 36.84 -7.13 11.64
C ARG A 392 36.92 -7.21 13.17
N HIS A 393 35.79 -7.14 13.85
CA HIS A 393 35.73 -7.00 15.31
C HIS A 393 35.28 -8.28 16.03
N GLY A 394 35.02 -9.37 15.31
CA GLY A 394 34.47 -10.61 15.86
C GLY A 394 35.26 -11.17 17.05
N SER A 395 36.60 -11.14 16.98
CA SER A 395 37.45 -11.57 18.10
C SER A 395 37.24 -10.72 19.36
N SER A 396 37.24 -9.40 19.25
CA SER A 396 37.00 -8.48 20.37
C SER A 396 35.58 -8.58 20.93
N ILE A 397 34.59 -8.84 20.08
CA ILE A 397 33.20 -9.08 20.50
C ILE A 397 33.10 -10.38 21.30
N CYS A 398 33.66 -11.48 20.79
CA CYS A 398 33.70 -12.76 21.49
C CYS A 398 34.47 -12.65 22.82
N GLN A 399 35.56 -11.89 22.86
CA GLN A 399 36.31 -11.62 24.10
C GLN A 399 35.47 -10.84 25.12
N MET A 400 34.81 -9.75 24.72
CA MET A 400 33.89 -9.02 25.60
C MET A 400 32.79 -9.91 26.18
N HIS A 401 32.17 -10.75 25.35
CA HIS A 401 31.16 -11.71 25.82
C HIS A 401 31.76 -12.69 26.83
N SER A 402 33.00 -13.17 26.59
CA SER A 402 33.65 -14.11 27.51
C SER A 402 33.96 -13.50 28.89
N ILE A 403 34.15 -12.19 29.02
CA ILE A 403 34.38 -11.54 30.32
C ILE A 403 33.20 -11.76 31.27
N SER A 404 31.97 -11.79 30.74
CA SER A 404 30.76 -12.01 31.52
C SER A 404 30.64 -13.48 31.91
N GLY A 405 30.85 -13.80 33.19
CA GLY A 405 30.70 -15.14 33.75
C GLY A 405 31.89 -16.08 33.58
N SER A 406 33.06 -15.56 33.19
CA SER A 406 34.31 -16.33 33.19
C SER A 406 34.81 -16.66 34.59
N ASP A 407 35.45 -17.82 34.70
CA ASP A 407 36.20 -18.19 35.91
C ASP A 407 37.39 -17.22 36.10
N PRO A 408 37.59 -16.66 37.32
CA PRO A 408 38.69 -15.75 37.59
C PRO A 408 40.07 -16.27 37.18
N SER A 409 40.30 -17.59 37.26
CA SER A 409 41.57 -18.23 36.89
C SER A 409 41.92 -18.13 35.40
N LEU A 410 40.95 -17.79 34.54
CA LEU A 410 41.19 -17.58 33.11
C LEU A 410 41.87 -16.23 32.81
N PHE A 411 41.80 -15.28 33.74
CA PHE A 411 42.43 -13.98 33.59
C PHE A 411 43.90 -14.04 34.00
N LYS A 412 44.78 -13.84 33.03
CA LYS A 412 46.22 -13.73 33.26
C LYS A 412 46.62 -12.28 33.20
N VAL A 413 46.94 -11.69 34.35
CA VAL A 413 47.40 -10.31 34.45
C VAL A 413 48.84 -10.30 34.94
N GLU A 414 49.70 -9.66 34.16
CA GLU A 414 51.06 -9.30 34.56
C GLU A 414 51.19 -7.79 34.44
N PHE A 415 51.78 -7.15 35.44
CA PHE A 415 51.90 -5.69 35.50
C PHE A 415 53.15 -5.25 36.24
N ASP A 416 53.63 -4.08 35.91
CA ASP A 416 54.55 -3.26 36.68
C ASP A 416 53.78 -2.11 37.34
N VAL A 417 54.43 -1.45 38.31
CA VAL A 417 53.82 -0.36 39.06
C VAL A 417 54.66 0.89 38.88
N GLU A 418 54.02 1.97 38.43
CA GLU A 418 54.61 3.30 38.39
C GLU A 418 54.14 4.10 39.62
N GLY A 419 55.09 4.63 40.40
CA GLY A 419 54.83 5.47 41.58
C GLY A 419 55.08 4.79 42.93
N ASP A 420 54.86 5.54 44.01
CA ASP A 420 55.01 5.08 45.40
C ASP A 420 53.63 4.69 45.98
N GLY A 421 53.57 3.64 46.82
CA GLY A 421 52.37 3.32 47.61
C GLY A 421 51.72 1.96 47.35
N TYR A 422 52.18 1.20 46.34
CA TYR A 422 51.73 -0.18 46.14
C TYR A 422 52.36 -1.13 47.17
N ASP A 423 51.51 -1.88 47.88
CA ASP A 423 51.94 -2.87 48.87
C ASP A 423 51.66 -4.30 48.35
N PRO A 424 52.69 -5.06 47.94
CA PRO A 424 52.51 -6.43 47.44
C PRO A 424 52.14 -7.44 48.53
N LEU A 425 52.15 -7.06 49.81
CA LEU A 425 51.71 -7.92 50.92
C LEU A 425 50.19 -7.88 51.12
N LYS A 426 49.51 -6.85 50.61
CA LYS A 426 48.05 -6.77 50.58
C LYS A 426 47.49 -7.51 49.35
N PRO A 427 46.25 -8.01 49.42
CA PRO A 427 45.52 -8.42 48.22
C PRO A 427 45.47 -7.27 47.21
N THR A 428 45.57 -7.58 45.93
CA THR A 428 45.59 -6.59 44.85
C THR A 428 44.24 -6.53 44.15
N ALA A 429 43.80 -5.33 43.79
CA ALA A 429 42.64 -5.08 42.93
C ALA A 429 43.11 -4.37 41.65
N CYS A 430 43.05 -5.07 40.50
CA CYS A 430 43.39 -4.51 39.20
C CYS A 430 42.12 -4.04 38.47
N ILE A 431 42.04 -2.76 38.14
CA ILE A 431 40.89 -2.15 37.45
C ILE A 431 41.21 -2.01 35.95
N PHE A 432 40.31 -2.48 35.09
CA PHE A 432 40.45 -2.42 33.63
C PHE A 432 39.24 -1.75 32.99
N LEU A 433 39.49 -0.97 31.93
CA LEU A 433 38.47 -0.56 30.97
C LEU A 433 38.66 -1.39 29.70
N VAL A 434 37.69 -2.23 29.37
CA VAL A 434 37.67 -2.99 28.11
C VAL A 434 36.55 -2.44 27.24
N THR A 435 36.81 -2.24 25.96
CA THR A 435 35.81 -1.78 24.99
C THR A 435 35.82 -2.63 23.72
N THR A 436 34.67 -2.74 23.07
CA THR A 436 34.54 -3.37 21.77
C THR A 436 33.46 -2.65 20.94
N PRO A 437 33.73 -2.33 19.67
CA PRO A 437 32.70 -1.82 18.78
C PRO A 437 31.77 -2.95 18.34
N ILE A 438 30.46 -2.71 18.41
CA ILE A 438 29.42 -3.55 17.83
C ILE A 438 28.59 -2.67 16.92
N GLY A 439 28.98 -2.64 15.64
CA GLY A 439 28.25 -1.91 14.61
C GLY A 439 28.18 -0.40 14.87
N SER A 440 26.98 0.15 14.97
CA SER A 440 26.73 1.57 15.26
C SER A 440 27.05 2.00 16.69
N HIS A 441 27.47 1.08 17.56
CA HIS A 441 27.68 1.35 18.98
C HIS A 441 29.05 0.84 19.46
N VAL A 442 29.52 1.41 20.56
CA VAL A 442 30.67 0.95 21.33
C VAL A 442 30.19 0.48 22.70
N PHE A 443 30.60 -0.73 23.06
CA PHE A 443 30.29 -1.36 24.33
C PHE A 443 31.55 -1.39 25.19
N GLY A 444 31.42 -1.03 26.46
CA GLY A 444 32.51 -1.02 27.41
C GLY A 444 32.14 -1.60 28.76
N VAL A 445 33.13 -2.17 29.44
CA VAL A 445 33.01 -2.59 30.84
C VAL A 445 34.18 -2.05 31.64
N ILE A 446 33.90 -1.56 32.84
CA ILE A 446 34.92 -1.40 33.87
C ILE A 446 34.87 -2.64 34.75
N LEU A 447 35.91 -3.47 34.68
CA LEU A 447 36.02 -4.68 35.48
C LEU A 447 37.14 -4.57 36.51
N VAL A 448 36.96 -5.25 37.64
CA VAL A 448 37.93 -5.35 38.72
C VAL A 448 38.28 -6.82 38.94
N LEU A 449 39.57 -7.13 38.83
CA LEU A 449 40.14 -8.42 39.15
C LEU A 449 40.80 -8.33 40.51
N THR A 450 40.38 -9.15 41.46
CA THR A 450 41.02 -9.22 42.78
C THR A 450 41.75 -10.53 42.98
N GLY A 451 42.81 -10.50 43.76
CA GLY A 451 43.55 -11.71 44.10
C GLY A 451 44.87 -11.45 44.80
N LYS A 452 45.67 -12.51 44.91
CA LYS A 452 47.04 -12.43 45.44
C LYS A 452 48.03 -12.21 44.32
N VAL A 453 49.15 -11.56 44.63
CA VAL A 453 50.20 -11.30 43.66
C VAL A 453 51.45 -12.12 43.94
N GLU A 454 52.06 -12.61 42.87
CA GLU A 454 53.39 -13.22 42.88
C GLU A 454 54.37 -12.27 42.20
N SER A 455 55.51 -12.00 42.85
CA SER A 455 56.61 -11.29 42.21
C SER A 455 57.26 -12.17 41.15
N ILE A 456 57.40 -11.63 39.95
CA ILE A 456 58.11 -12.24 38.81
C ILE A 456 59.38 -11.43 38.50
N GLU A 457 60.19 -11.91 37.55
CA GLU A 457 61.47 -11.27 37.22
C GLU A 457 61.30 -9.80 36.75
N ASN A 458 62.29 -8.98 37.11
CA ASN A 458 62.41 -7.55 36.76
C ASN A 458 61.37 -6.63 37.43
N GLY A 459 60.95 -6.93 38.66
CA GLY A 459 60.06 -6.05 39.43
C GLY A 459 58.61 -6.04 38.94
N ARG A 460 58.23 -7.01 38.11
CA ARG A 460 56.86 -7.23 37.65
C ARG A 460 56.10 -8.12 38.64
N PHE A 461 54.79 -8.04 38.61
CA PHE A 461 53.87 -8.83 39.42
C PHE A 461 52.93 -9.60 38.53
N ARG A 462 52.54 -10.80 38.97
CA ARG A 462 51.47 -11.60 38.37
C ARG A 462 50.31 -11.69 39.34
N LEU A 463 49.10 -11.33 38.90
CA LEU A 463 47.89 -11.54 39.68
C LEU A 463 47.40 -12.97 39.53
N ILE A 464 47.23 -13.67 40.66
CA ILE A 464 46.45 -14.89 40.76
C ILE A 464 45.03 -14.47 41.16
N SER A 465 44.21 -14.22 40.15
CA SER A 465 42.83 -13.75 40.32
C SER A 465 41.97 -14.83 40.98
N ASP A 466 41.30 -14.48 42.07
CA ASP A 466 40.31 -15.34 42.73
C ASP A 466 38.87 -14.82 42.57
N ASN A 467 38.71 -13.59 42.07
CA ASN A 467 37.41 -12.99 41.82
C ASN A 467 37.45 -11.94 40.69
N VAL A 468 36.35 -11.83 39.95
CA VAL A 468 36.12 -10.87 38.85
C VAL A 468 34.79 -10.20 39.04
N VAL A 469 34.76 -8.86 39.02
CA VAL A 469 33.53 -8.08 39.15
C VAL A 469 33.43 -7.08 38.01
N ILE A 470 32.29 -7.06 37.31
CA ILE A 470 31.95 -5.97 36.40
C ILE A 470 31.29 -4.87 37.23
N GLU A 471 31.99 -3.78 37.46
CA GLU A 471 31.52 -2.65 38.29
C GLU A 471 30.62 -1.71 37.49
N GLN A 472 30.91 -1.52 36.21
CA GLN A 472 30.14 -0.62 35.37
C GLN A 472 30.07 -1.12 33.93
N LYS A 473 28.88 -1.00 33.32
CA LYS A 473 28.64 -1.18 31.88
C LYS A 473 28.50 0.17 31.22
N ILE A 474 29.05 0.30 30.02
CA ILE A 474 29.12 1.53 29.25
C ILE A 474 28.61 1.23 27.84
N VAL A 475 27.69 2.05 27.34
CA VAL A 475 27.22 2.00 25.95
C VAL A 475 27.26 3.43 25.41
N SER A 476 27.82 3.59 24.22
CA SER A 476 27.67 4.83 23.45
C SER A 476 27.41 4.52 22.00
N GLU A 477 26.70 5.41 21.31
CA GLU A 477 26.70 5.43 19.86
C GLU A 477 28.12 5.73 19.36
N ARG A 478 28.50 5.17 18.21
CA ARG A 478 29.85 5.29 17.66
C ARG A 478 30.25 6.74 17.35
N ASP A 479 29.28 7.56 16.97
CA ASP A 479 29.49 8.99 16.67
C ASP A 479 29.38 9.87 17.93
N SER A 480 29.00 9.29 19.07
CA SER A 480 28.95 9.98 20.35
C SER A 480 30.28 9.81 21.09
N THR A 481 30.89 10.93 21.48
CA THR A 481 32.09 10.91 22.32
C THR A 481 31.70 10.82 23.80
N ILE A 482 32.11 9.75 24.48
CA ILE A 482 32.16 9.73 25.95
C ILE A 482 33.33 10.60 26.38
N SER A 483 33.10 11.56 27.29
CA SER A 483 34.19 12.40 27.78
C SER A 483 35.17 11.56 28.61
N ASN A 484 36.48 11.81 28.45
CA ASN A 484 37.47 11.14 29.29
C ASN A 484 37.30 11.52 30.77
N GLU A 485 36.80 12.71 31.06
CA GLU A 485 36.49 13.16 32.42
C GLU A 485 35.43 12.26 33.08
N ASP A 486 34.39 11.85 32.34
CA ASP A 486 33.37 10.93 32.85
C ASP A 486 33.94 9.51 33.09
N LEU A 487 34.82 9.04 32.20
CA LEU A 487 35.50 7.74 32.36
C LEU A 487 36.44 7.74 33.55
N VAL A 488 37.29 8.77 33.68
CA VAL A 488 38.20 8.95 34.82
C VAL A 488 37.39 9.03 36.12
N SER A 489 36.32 9.83 36.14
CA SER A 489 35.44 9.94 37.31
C SER A 489 34.78 8.61 37.69
N ALA A 490 34.43 7.78 36.70
CA ALA A 490 33.90 6.44 36.96
C ALA A 490 34.95 5.51 37.58
N VAL A 491 36.17 5.51 37.02
CA VAL A 491 37.29 4.70 37.53
C VAL A 491 37.70 5.13 38.94
N GLU A 492 37.80 6.43 39.22
CA GLU A 492 38.15 6.96 40.55
C GLU A 492 37.11 6.59 41.62
N ARG A 493 35.82 6.60 41.28
CA ARG A 493 34.77 6.10 42.19
C ARG A 493 34.95 4.62 42.52
N ILE A 494 35.44 3.83 41.56
CA ILE A 494 35.70 2.40 41.76
C ILE A 494 36.98 2.21 42.59
N GLU A 495 38.05 2.97 42.33
CA GLU A 495 39.28 2.93 43.15
C GLU A 495 38.99 3.13 44.64
N LEU A 496 38.23 4.20 44.96
CA LEU A 496 37.83 4.52 46.34
C LEU A 496 37.06 3.38 47.03
N LYS A 497 36.35 2.55 46.27
CA LYS A 497 35.62 1.38 46.79
C LYS A 497 36.57 0.27 47.26
N TYR A 498 37.76 0.16 46.67
CA TYR A 498 38.71 -0.93 46.92
C TYR A 498 39.94 -0.52 47.74
N GLU A 499 40.28 0.77 47.83
CA GLU A 499 41.47 1.29 48.54
C GLU A 499 41.58 0.90 50.02
N SER A 500 40.46 0.65 50.71
CA SER A 500 40.48 0.26 52.12
C SER A 500 41.09 -1.12 52.36
N ASP A 501 40.78 -2.07 51.47
CA ASP A 501 41.02 -3.49 51.67
C ASP A 501 42.08 -4.07 50.71
N PHE A 502 42.38 -3.35 49.62
CA PHE A 502 43.26 -3.81 48.54
C PHE A 502 44.35 -2.79 48.21
N SER A 503 45.48 -3.29 47.69
CA SER A 503 46.40 -2.48 46.89
C SER A 503 45.82 -2.32 45.49
N VAL A 504 45.39 -1.12 45.13
CA VAL A 504 44.68 -0.86 43.86
C VAL A 504 45.69 -0.54 42.75
N VAL A 505 45.49 -1.15 41.58
CA VAL A 505 46.27 -0.90 40.37
C VAL A 505 45.30 -0.61 39.23
N THR A 506 45.42 0.58 38.64
CA THR A 506 44.52 1.02 37.56
C THR A 506 45.21 0.85 36.23
N MET A 507 44.71 -0.09 35.44
CA MET A 507 45.22 -0.44 34.10
C MET A 507 44.52 0.41 33.03
N PHE A 508 44.40 1.71 33.32
CA PHE A 508 43.77 2.73 32.48
C PHE A 508 44.56 4.02 32.62
N ASP A 509 45.03 4.55 31.51
CA ASP A 509 45.78 5.81 31.50
C ASP A 509 44.83 7.00 31.69
N LYS A 510 44.76 7.50 32.94
CA LYS A 510 43.97 8.68 33.28
C LYS A 510 44.48 9.97 32.62
N SER A 511 45.73 9.97 32.14
CA SER A 511 46.37 11.13 31.52
C SER A 511 46.20 11.20 30.01
N ALA A 512 45.52 10.21 29.41
CA ALA A 512 45.19 10.15 27.99
C ALA A 512 44.13 11.20 27.59
N ASN A 513 44.46 12.48 27.78
CA ASN A 513 43.88 13.67 27.16
C ASN A 513 44.71 14.91 27.53
N LYS A 514 45.95 14.94 27.07
CA LYS A 514 46.59 16.20 26.65
C LYS A 514 46.67 16.26 25.14
#